data_AF-A0A150HG23-F1
#
_entry.id   AF-A0A150HG23-F1
#
_cell.length_a   1.000
_cell.length_b   1.000
_cell.length_c   1.000
_cell.angle_alpha   90.00
_cell.angle_beta   90.00
_cell.angle_gamma   90.00
#
_symmetry.space_group_name_H-M   'P 1'
#
loop_
_entity.id
_entity.type
_entity.pdbx_description
1 polymer ?
#
loop_
_entity_poly.entity_id
_entity_poly.type
_entity_poly.pdbx_seq_one_letter_code
_entity_poly.pdbx_strand_id
1 'polypeptide(L)'
;MPDQLSDPGSSALEASTPARRLPSERGASEVSGEAATPGRRRRKRTDWRLGGTSVRRWDLSVLSAALIGVGLGVVGGGAVSRIAAPWAATASTVVLWLGLGAAVAFAFARSRPAGLLRFRPIDVLWGVGLGFGLRLLQGWVSGADAEAFPSAMALDGGLPSGWWLTEAVPAGLIAPLVEEFFFRTVVLIAVYQLLRRSVGGVAAGVTAALVSAGGFVLLHATAGALTLVDGIQLFAVGGTCAVVVLLTGRIWGAVLTHVTYNVSYLVLVVVGTWGAVAPAAPSLG
;
A
#
# COMPACT_ATOMS: atom_id res chain seq x y z
N MET A 1 41.15 47.08 -22.38
CA MET A 1 41.17 47.34 -23.83
C MET A 1 40.13 46.45 -24.49
N PRO A 2 38.95 46.99 -24.85
CA PRO A 2 37.99 46.35 -25.72
C PRO A 2 38.01 47.01 -27.11
N ASP A 3 38.19 46.22 -28.17
CA ASP A 3 38.02 46.69 -29.54
C ASP A 3 36.69 46.17 -30.10
N GLN A 4 35.85 47.12 -30.51
CA GLN A 4 34.65 46.96 -31.31
C GLN A 4 34.97 47.09 -32.81
N LEU A 5 33.95 46.79 -33.64
CA LEU A 5 33.73 47.21 -35.05
C LEU A 5 34.46 46.35 -36.08
N SER A 6 33.91 45.96 -37.23
CA SER A 6 32.59 46.03 -37.89
C SER A 6 32.77 45.23 -39.18
N ASP A 7 31.73 44.58 -39.70
CA ASP A 7 31.74 44.16 -41.12
C ASP A 7 30.33 44.31 -41.73
N PRO A 8 30.16 45.21 -42.71
CA PRO A 8 28.98 45.27 -43.56
C PRO A 8 29.32 44.96 -45.03
N GLY A 9 28.52 44.10 -45.68
CA GLY A 9 28.53 43.93 -47.14
C GLY A 9 27.45 42.93 -47.57
N SER A 10 26.27 43.42 -47.99
CA SER A 10 25.85 43.60 -49.40
C SER A 10 25.60 42.25 -50.12
N SER A 11 24.36 41.75 -50.19
CA SER A 11 23.30 42.06 -51.19
C SER A 11 23.48 41.39 -52.56
N ALA A 12 22.56 40.47 -52.91
CA ALA A 12 21.94 40.24 -54.23
C ALA A 12 21.33 38.81 -54.21
N LEU A 13 20.02 38.61 -54.11
CA LEU A 13 19.04 38.69 -55.20
C LEU A 13 19.54 38.01 -56.49
N GLU A 14 19.22 36.73 -56.66
CA GLU A 14 18.88 36.20 -57.98
C GLU A 14 17.82 35.10 -57.86
N ALA A 15 16.60 35.50 -58.23
CA ALA A 15 15.48 34.62 -58.47
C ALA A 15 15.68 33.95 -59.84
N SER A 16 15.44 32.64 -59.92
CA SER A 16 15.30 31.94 -61.19
C SER A 16 14.42 30.69 -61.01
N THR A 17 13.16 30.82 -61.40
CA THR A 17 12.20 29.75 -61.77
C THR A 17 11.26 30.46 -62.77
N PRO A 18 10.88 29.92 -63.94
CA PRO A 18 10.40 28.55 -64.13
C PRO A 18 10.78 27.86 -65.46
N ALA A 19 10.96 26.53 -65.43
CA ALA A 19 10.88 25.70 -66.63
C ALA A 19 9.66 24.77 -66.52
N ARG A 20 8.60 25.20 -67.20
CA ARG A 20 7.37 24.50 -67.54
C ARG A 20 7.68 23.16 -68.21
N ARG A 21 7.46 22.03 -67.54
CA ARG A 21 7.37 20.70 -68.18
C ARG A 21 5.90 20.32 -68.35
N LEU A 22 5.54 19.97 -69.58
CA LEU A 22 4.25 19.42 -69.98
C LEU A 22 4.11 17.94 -69.56
N PRO A 23 2.87 17.42 -69.48
CA PRO A 23 2.57 16.11 -68.92
C PRO A 23 2.76 15.00 -69.97
N SER A 24 3.66 14.06 -69.69
CA SER A 24 3.80 12.81 -70.44
C SER A 24 3.07 11.70 -69.69
N GLU A 25 1.95 11.31 -70.28
CA GLU A 25 1.46 9.94 -70.52
C GLU A 25 1.58 8.87 -69.43
N ARG A 26 0.38 8.43 -69.03
CA ARG A 26 -0.03 7.08 -68.60
C ARG A 26 1.03 5.98 -68.83
N GLY A 27 1.61 5.52 -67.73
CA GLY A 27 2.07 4.15 -67.54
C GLY A 27 1.42 3.57 -66.30
N ALA A 28 0.56 2.58 -66.49
CA ALA A 28 0.05 1.74 -65.42
C ALA A 28 1.18 0.91 -64.80
N SER A 29 0.92 0.38 -63.59
CA SER A 29 1.77 -0.54 -62.83
C SER A 29 2.86 0.12 -61.98
N GLU A 30 2.50 0.50 -60.76
CA GLU A 30 2.82 -0.34 -59.61
C GLU A 30 2.12 0.28 -58.40
N VAL A 31 1.15 -0.45 -57.86
CA VAL A 31 0.62 -0.20 -56.53
C VAL A 31 1.79 -0.45 -55.57
N SER A 32 2.57 0.60 -55.34
CA SER A 32 3.45 0.70 -54.19
C SER A 32 2.54 0.69 -52.97
N GLY A 33 2.18 -0.51 -52.55
CA GLY A 33 1.63 -0.79 -51.25
C GLY A 33 2.69 -0.34 -50.25
N GLU A 34 2.62 0.93 -49.90
CA GLU A 34 3.33 1.52 -48.79
C GLU A 34 2.88 0.72 -47.57
N ALA A 35 3.68 -0.31 -47.26
CA ALA A 35 3.50 -1.19 -46.14
C ALA A 35 3.62 -0.31 -44.91
N ALA A 36 2.46 0.19 -44.46
CA ALA A 36 2.31 0.93 -43.23
C ALA A 36 3.01 0.12 -42.14
N THR A 37 4.20 0.60 -41.76
CA THR A 37 5.01 0.04 -40.68
C THR A 37 4.06 -0.24 -39.53
N PRO A 38 3.89 -1.50 -39.07
CA PRO A 38 2.91 -1.81 -38.05
C PRO A 38 3.31 -1.04 -36.81
N GLY A 39 2.58 0.06 -36.55
CA GLY A 39 2.81 0.94 -35.43
C GLY A 39 2.93 0.09 -34.19
N ARG A 40 4.13 0.06 -33.61
CA ARG A 40 4.53 -0.75 -32.45
C ARG A 40 3.52 -0.45 -31.34
N ARG A 41 2.41 -1.20 -31.30
CA ARG A 41 1.31 -1.01 -30.34
C ARG A 41 1.96 -1.03 -28.98
N ARG A 42 2.04 0.15 -28.35
CA ARG A 42 2.77 0.37 -27.10
C ARG A 42 2.11 -0.53 -26.06
N ARG A 43 2.69 -1.72 -25.84
CA ARG A 43 2.09 -2.79 -25.05
C ARG A 43 1.73 -2.20 -23.68
N LYS A 44 0.44 -2.19 -23.35
CA LYS A 44 -0.07 -1.57 -22.12
C LYS A 44 0.64 -2.24 -20.95
N ARG A 45 1.49 -1.49 -20.24
CA ARG A 45 2.21 -2.03 -19.08
C ARG A 45 1.19 -2.40 -18.01
N THR A 46 1.15 -3.66 -17.63
CA THR A 46 0.19 -4.22 -16.65
C THR A 46 0.74 -4.24 -15.23
N ASP A 47 1.99 -3.86 -15.03
CA ASP A 47 2.71 -3.97 -13.77
C ASP A 47 3.43 -2.65 -13.46
N TRP A 48 3.14 -2.09 -12.28
CA TRP A 48 3.71 -0.85 -11.80
C TRP A 48 5.21 -0.95 -11.50
N ARG A 49 5.73 -2.14 -11.19
CA ARG A 49 7.16 -2.35 -10.87
C ARG A 49 8.07 -2.05 -12.05
N LEU A 50 7.57 -2.25 -13.27
CA LEU A 50 8.26 -1.89 -14.52
C LEU A 50 8.32 -0.36 -14.73
N GLY A 51 7.58 0.40 -13.93
CA GLY A 51 7.46 1.86 -14.01
C GLY A 51 6.56 2.31 -15.16
N GLY A 52 6.35 3.61 -15.25
CA GLY A 52 5.47 4.20 -16.27
C GLY A 52 5.03 5.59 -15.86
N THR A 53 4.20 6.23 -16.69
CA THR A 53 3.69 7.58 -16.43
C THR A 53 2.77 7.63 -15.20
N SER A 54 2.02 6.56 -14.92
CA SER A 54 1.20 6.47 -13.70
C SER A 54 2.06 6.55 -12.45
N VAL A 55 3.04 5.66 -12.32
CA VAL A 55 3.89 5.61 -11.12
C VAL A 55 4.92 6.75 -11.04
N ARG A 56 5.09 7.54 -12.11
CA ARG A 56 5.98 8.71 -12.11
C ARG A 56 5.44 9.87 -11.26
N ARG A 57 4.12 9.88 -11.01
CA ARG A 57 3.45 10.87 -10.15
C ARG A 57 3.49 10.50 -8.67
N TRP A 58 4.00 9.32 -8.34
CA TRP A 58 4.22 8.83 -6.97
C TRP A 58 5.62 9.25 -6.55
N ASP A 59 5.80 10.56 -6.43
CA ASP A 59 7.05 11.25 -6.13
C ASP A 59 7.11 11.70 -4.66
N LEU A 60 8.08 12.55 -4.32
CA LEU A 60 8.23 13.12 -2.99
C LEU A 60 6.96 13.82 -2.49
N SER A 61 6.12 14.37 -3.35
CA SER A 61 4.87 15.01 -2.93
C SER A 61 3.91 14.00 -2.31
N VAL A 62 3.83 12.79 -2.88
CA VAL A 62 2.98 11.70 -2.35
C VAL A 62 3.53 11.21 -1.02
N LEU A 63 4.86 11.07 -0.90
CA LEU A 63 5.48 10.70 0.36
C LEU A 63 5.29 11.77 1.45
N SER A 64 5.47 13.05 1.11
CA SER A 64 5.21 14.17 2.03
C SER A 64 3.75 14.21 2.48
N ALA A 65 2.79 14.03 1.56
CA ALA A 65 1.38 13.94 1.92
C ALA A 65 1.10 12.75 2.85
N ALA A 66 1.77 11.62 2.64
CA ALA A 66 1.67 10.46 3.53
C ALA A 66 2.21 10.75 4.94
N LEU A 67 3.37 11.41 5.04
CA LEU A 67 3.94 11.82 6.32
C LEU A 67 3.08 12.85 7.05
N ILE A 68 2.54 13.83 6.34
CA ILE A 68 1.60 14.82 6.89
C ILE A 68 0.31 14.12 7.36
N GLY A 69 -0.25 13.23 6.55
CA GLY A 69 -1.45 12.47 6.90
C GLY A 69 -1.29 11.63 8.16
N VAL A 70 -0.17 10.90 8.28
CA VAL A 70 0.18 10.17 9.52
C VAL A 70 0.36 11.12 10.69
N GLY A 71 1.13 12.20 10.52
CA GLY A 71 1.39 13.16 11.59
C GLY A 71 0.10 13.78 12.14
N LEU A 72 -0.80 14.22 11.25
CA LEU A 72 -2.11 14.75 11.63
C LEU A 72 -3.00 13.67 12.26
N GLY A 73 -3.00 12.45 11.74
CA GLY A 73 -3.77 11.34 12.28
C GLY A 73 -3.32 10.94 13.70
N VAL A 74 -2.00 10.86 13.94
CA VAL A 74 -1.41 10.53 15.24
C VAL A 74 -1.62 11.65 16.24
N VAL A 75 -1.31 12.90 15.89
CA VAL A 75 -1.48 14.05 16.81
C VAL A 75 -2.96 14.30 17.09
N GLY A 76 -3.80 14.28 16.06
CA GLY A 76 -5.25 14.46 16.19
C GLY A 76 -5.91 13.33 16.99
N GLY A 77 -5.58 12.08 16.68
CA GLY A 77 -6.06 10.92 17.43
C GLY A 77 -5.62 10.98 18.89
N GLY A 78 -4.34 11.24 19.13
CA GLY A 78 -3.79 11.40 20.48
C GLY A 78 -4.39 12.56 21.27
N ALA A 79 -4.83 13.64 20.61
CA ALA A 79 -5.56 14.72 21.27
C ALA A 79 -6.99 14.29 21.64
N VAL A 80 -7.70 13.62 20.72
CA VAL A 80 -9.05 13.09 20.97
C VAL A 80 -9.03 12.04 22.07
N SER A 81 -8.01 11.19 22.15
CA SER A 81 -7.89 10.13 23.17
C SER A 81 -7.73 10.67 24.61
N ARG A 82 -7.43 11.97 24.78
CA ARG A 82 -7.35 12.63 26.09
C ARG A 82 -8.69 13.15 26.59
N ILE A 83 -9.72 13.13 25.75
CA ILE A 83 -11.07 13.55 26.14
C ILE A 83 -11.63 12.49 27.09
N ALA A 84 -12.06 12.91 28.29
CA ALA A 84 -12.70 12.04 29.28
C ALA A 84 -14.14 11.68 28.90
N ALA A 85 -14.31 11.00 27.76
CA ALA A 85 -15.60 10.56 27.24
C ALA A 85 -15.53 9.12 26.72
N PRO A 86 -16.58 8.29 26.90
CA PRO A 86 -16.58 6.89 26.47
C PRO A 86 -16.34 6.69 24.96
N TRP A 87 -16.71 7.66 24.13
CA TRP A 87 -16.54 7.61 22.67
C TRP A 87 -15.14 8.03 22.19
N ALA A 88 -14.30 8.58 23.09
CA ALA A 88 -13.00 9.17 22.73
C ALA A 88 -12.04 8.15 22.10
N ALA A 89 -12.04 6.91 22.60
CA ALA A 89 -11.20 5.84 22.05
C ALA A 89 -11.56 5.53 20.59
N THR A 90 -12.85 5.30 20.31
CA THR A 90 -13.34 5.05 18.95
C THR A 90 -13.09 6.24 18.03
N ALA A 91 -13.37 7.47 18.50
CA ALA A 91 -13.14 8.68 17.71
C ALA A 91 -11.65 8.91 17.41
N SER A 92 -10.75 8.64 18.37
CA SER A 92 -9.30 8.71 18.18
C SER A 92 -8.85 7.81 17.03
N THR A 93 -9.31 6.55 17.03
CA THR A 93 -9.03 5.58 15.95
C THR A 93 -9.54 6.06 14.61
N VAL A 94 -10.76 6.63 14.57
CA VAL A 94 -11.33 7.19 13.34
C VAL A 94 -10.50 8.37 12.83
N VAL A 95 -10.05 9.29 13.70
CA VAL A 95 -9.20 10.42 13.29
C VAL A 95 -7.88 9.93 12.71
N LEU A 96 -7.26 8.91 13.32
CA LEU A 96 -6.06 8.29 12.77
C LEU A 96 -6.32 7.75 11.34
N TRP A 97 -7.39 6.98 11.17
CA TRP A 97 -7.75 6.43 9.85
C TRP A 97 -8.09 7.51 8.82
N LEU A 98 -8.69 8.63 9.22
CA LEU A 98 -8.94 9.76 8.33
C LEU A 98 -7.62 10.35 7.82
N GLY A 99 -6.60 10.48 8.69
CA GLY A 99 -5.26 10.93 8.29
C GLY A 99 -4.60 9.99 7.27
N LEU A 100 -4.62 8.69 7.54
CA LEU A 100 -4.08 7.67 6.63
C LEU A 100 -4.88 7.60 5.32
N GLY A 101 -6.21 7.56 5.42
CA GLY A 101 -7.14 7.48 4.30
C GLY A 101 -7.07 8.71 3.39
N ALA A 102 -6.88 9.91 3.93
CA ALA A 102 -6.66 11.12 3.16
C ALA A 102 -5.38 11.04 2.30
N ALA A 103 -4.28 10.52 2.87
CA ALA A 103 -3.04 10.30 2.12
C ALA A 103 -3.22 9.25 1.01
N VAL A 104 -3.94 8.16 1.28
CA VAL A 104 -4.30 7.15 0.27
C VAL A 104 -5.14 7.78 -0.85
N ALA A 105 -6.20 8.51 -0.49
CA ALA A 105 -7.07 9.18 -1.46
C ALA A 105 -6.29 10.17 -2.33
N PHE A 106 -5.40 10.97 -1.73
CA PHE A 106 -4.52 11.88 -2.45
C PHE A 106 -3.60 11.16 -3.46
N ALA A 107 -2.97 10.05 -3.05
CA ALA A 107 -2.11 9.26 -3.93
C ALA A 107 -2.89 8.70 -5.13
N PHE A 108 -4.09 8.15 -4.89
CA PHE A 108 -4.94 7.61 -5.96
C PHE A 108 -5.56 8.70 -6.85
N ALA A 109 -5.81 9.89 -6.33
CA ALA A 109 -6.25 11.05 -7.12
C ALA A 109 -5.15 11.52 -8.09
N ARG A 110 -3.87 11.41 -7.71
CA ARG A 110 -2.73 11.72 -8.60
C ARG A 110 -2.63 10.72 -9.75
N SER A 111 -2.73 9.42 -9.47
CA SER A 111 -2.73 8.34 -10.47
C SER A 111 -2.96 6.96 -9.86
N ARG A 112 -3.34 5.99 -10.69
CA ARG A 112 -3.51 4.58 -10.30
C ARG A 112 -2.36 3.71 -10.84
N PRO A 113 -1.51 3.13 -9.98
CA PRO A 113 -0.46 2.20 -10.42
C PRO A 113 -1.06 1.01 -11.18
N ALA A 114 -0.41 0.60 -12.27
CA ALA A 114 -0.92 -0.45 -13.16
C ALA A 114 -0.94 -1.81 -12.44
N GLY A 115 -2.07 -2.51 -12.52
CA GLY A 115 -2.21 -3.87 -11.98
C GLY A 115 -2.38 -3.96 -10.46
N LEU A 116 -2.12 -2.88 -9.71
CA LEU A 116 -2.12 -2.89 -8.24
C LEU A 116 -3.42 -3.38 -7.62
N LEU A 117 -4.57 -2.88 -8.11
CA LEU A 117 -5.90 -3.23 -7.60
C LEU A 117 -6.48 -4.50 -8.25
N ARG A 118 -5.72 -5.19 -9.10
CA ARG A 118 -6.22 -6.38 -9.78
C ARG A 118 -6.26 -7.54 -8.79
N PHE A 119 -7.47 -8.02 -8.50
CA PHE A 119 -7.69 -9.23 -7.73
C PHE A 119 -7.45 -10.48 -8.59
N ARG A 120 -6.85 -11.53 -8.02
CA ARG A 120 -6.88 -12.89 -8.59
C ARG A 120 -7.13 -13.93 -7.50
N PRO A 121 -7.71 -15.10 -7.83
CA PRO A 121 -7.97 -16.16 -6.85
C PRO A 121 -6.73 -16.60 -6.05
N ILE A 122 -5.55 -16.59 -6.67
CA ILE A 122 -4.28 -16.92 -5.99
C ILE A 122 -3.98 -15.98 -4.81
N ASP A 123 -4.54 -14.77 -4.79
CA ASP A 123 -4.37 -13.83 -3.66
C ASP A 123 -5.09 -14.33 -2.41
N VAL A 124 -6.16 -15.13 -2.57
CA VAL A 124 -6.84 -15.80 -1.46
C VAL A 124 -5.96 -16.87 -0.87
N LEU A 125 -5.32 -17.70 -1.70
CA LEU A 125 -4.41 -18.75 -1.23
C LEU A 125 -3.21 -18.14 -0.48
N TRP A 126 -2.61 -17.09 -1.03
CA TRP A 126 -1.53 -16.37 -0.33
C TRP A 126 -2.02 -15.73 0.96
N GLY A 127 -3.15 -15.00 0.92
CA GLY A 127 -3.70 -14.29 2.06
C GLY A 127 -4.03 -15.23 3.23
N VAL A 128 -4.76 -16.31 2.94
CA VAL A 128 -5.17 -17.28 3.96
C VAL A 128 -3.96 -18.03 4.50
N GLY A 129 -3.11 -18.56 3.62
CA GLY A 129 -1.95 -19.36 4.01
C GLY A 129 -0.94 -18.56 4.84
N LEU A 130 -0.56 -17.36 4.38
CA LEU A 130 0.39 -16.51 5.09
C LEU A 130 -0.21 -15.95 6.38
N GLY A 131 -1.49 -15.55 6.38
CA GLY A 131 -2.15 -15.01 7.57
C GLY A 131 -2.21 -16.02 8.71
N PHE A 132 -2.61 -17.27 8.43
CA PHE A 132 -2.57 -18.34 9.43
C PHE A 132 -1.15 -18.74 9.81
N GLY A 133 -0.22 -18.79 8.84
CA GLY A 133 1.20 -19.07 9.13
C GLY A 133 1.79 -18.06 10.12
N LEU A 134 1.51 -16.78 9.94
CA LEU A 134 1.92 -15.71 10.85
C LEU A 134 1.24 -15.83 12.22
N ARG A 135 -0.04 -16.22 12.28
CA ARG A 135 -0.76 -16.46 13.55
C ARG A 135 -0.13 -17.61 14.34
N LEU A 136 0.22 -18.70 13.68
CA LEU A 136 0.89 -19.84 14.32
C LEU A 136 2.30 -19.46 14.79
N LEU A 137 3.04 -18.71 13.98
CA LEU A 137 4.35 -18.19 14.36
C LEU A 137 4.26 -17.27 15.59
N GLN A 138 3.25 -16.39 15.64
CA GLN A 138 2.99 -15.57 16.81
C GLN A 138 2.78 -16.44 18.06
N GLY A 139 1.86 -17.41 17.99
CA GLY A 139 1.55 -18.29 19.12
C GLY A 139 2.78 -19.07 19.61
N TRP A 140 3.61 -19.55 18.70
CA TRP A 140 4.85 -20.27 19.05
C TRP A 140 5.87 -19.35 19.73
N VAL A 141 6.12 -18.16 19.20
CA VAL A 141 7.08 -17.21 19.76
C VAL A 141 6.60 -16.65 21.11
N SER A 142 5.29 -16.51 21.32
CA SER A 142 4.73 -16.00 22.56
C SER A 142 4.51 -17.06 23.65
N GLY A 143 4.78 -18.35 23.37
CA GLY A 143 4.50 -19.44 24.32
C GLY A 143 3.00 -19.63 24.61
N ALA A 144 2.15 -19.41 23.59
CA ALA A 144 0.69 -19.44 23.76
C ALA A 144 0.13 -20.82 24.13
N ASP A 145 0.92 -21.88 24.07
CA ASP A 145 0.57 -23.24 24.48
C ASP A 145 0.41 -23.39 26.00
N ALA A 146 1.03 -22.51 26.79
CA ALA A 146 0.92 -22.50 28.24
C ALA A 146 -0.15 -21.53 28.78
N GLU A 147 -0.74 -20.72 27.91
CA GLU A 147 -1.66 -19.64 28.27
C GLU A 147 -3.11 -19.98 27.94
N ALA A 148 -4.05 -19.41 28.69
CA ALA A 148 -5.47 -19.47 28.32
C ALA A 148 -5.72 -18.72 27.00
N PHE A 149 -6.75 -19.12 26.27
CA PHE A 149 -7.17 -18.36 25.10
C PHE A 149 -7.53 -16.92 25.50
N PRO A 150 -7.19 -15.92 24.65
CA PRO A 150 -7.59 -14.54 24.91
C PRO A 150 -9.11 -14.46 25.00
N SER A 151 -9.65 -13.55 25.81
CA SER A 151 -11.08 -13.36 25.98
C SER A 151 -11.45 -11.87 26.03
N ALA A 152 -12.64 -11.54 25.55
CA ALA A 152 -13.24 -10.25 25.76
C ALA A 152 -13.89 -10.28 27.15
N MET A 153 -13.25 -9.69 28.14
CA MET A 153 -13.77 -9.71 29.51
C MET A 153 -15.18 -9.11 29.57
N ALA A 154 -16.17 -9.92 29.94
CA ALA A 154 -17.52 -9.48 30.25
C ALA A 154 -17.98 -10.11 31.57
N LEU A 155 -18.80 -9.38 32.33
CA LEU A 155 -19.27 -9.80 33.66
C LEU A 155 -20.19 -11.03 33.61
N ASP A 156 -20.80 -11.31 32.45
CA ASP A 156 -21.75 -12.39 32.21
C ASP A 156 -21.15 -13.54 31.36
N GLY A 157 -19.86 -13.47 31.02
CA GLY A 157 -19.21 -14.44 30.13
C GLY A 157 -19.62 -14.31 28.65
N GLY A 158 -20.42 -13.30 28.30
CA GLY A 158 -20.80 -13.00 26.92
C GLY A 158 -19.80 -12.09 26.20
N LEU A 159 -20.06 -11.78 24.93
CA LEU A 159 -19.39 -10.66 24.28
C LEU A 159 -20.11 -9.36 24.64
N PRO A 160 -19.39 -8.25 24.95
CA PRO A 160 -20.03 -6.97 25.22
C PRO A 160 -20.98 -6.54 24.09
N SER A 161 -22.13 -5.93 24.46
CA SER A 161 -23.07 -5.39 23.48
C SER A 161 -22.39 -4.31 22.64
N GLY A 162 -22.23 -4.56 21.34
CA GLY A 162 -21.53 -3.66 20.41
C GLY A 162 -20.10 -4.07 20.06
N TRP A 163 -19.53 -5.10 20.69
CA TRP A 163 -18.16 -5.59 20.42
C TRP A 163 -17.89 -5.80 18.92
N TRP A 164 -18.86 -6.34 18.19
CA TRP A 164 -18.73 -6.51 16.74
C TRP A 164 -18.47 -5.19 16.00
N LEU A 165 -19.15 -4.12 16.39
CA LEU A 165 -19.08 -2.81 15.73
C LEU A 165 -17.90 -1.97 16.22
N THR A 166 -17.57 -2.04 17.50
CA THR A 166 -16.55 -1.18 18.11
C THR A 166 -15.16 -1.80 18.14
N GLU A 167 -15.05 -3.13 18.09
CA GLU A 167 -13.78 -3.86 18.19
C GLU A 167 -13.54 -4.76 16.97
N ALA A 168 -14.43 -5.71 16.70
CA ALA A 168 -14.14 -6.80 15.76
C ALA A 168 -14.05 -6.34 14.30
N VAL A 169 -15.02 -5.57 13.82
CA VAL A 169 -15.00 -5.03 12.45
C VAL A 169 -13.88 -3.99 12.28
N PRO A 170 -13.70 -3.03 13.21
CA PRO A 170 -12.53 -2.16 13.26
C PRO A 170 -11.19 -2.89 13.14
N ALA A 171 -10.89 -3.85 14.03
CA ALA A 171 -9.61 -4.52 14.09
C ALA A 171 -9.43 -5.60 13.01
N GLY A 172 -10.49 -6.33 12.68
CA GLY A 172 -10.44 -7.45 11.75
C GLY A 172 -10.45 -7.04 10.28
N LEU A 173 -11.05 -5.89 9.95
CA LEU A 173 -11.28 -5.50 8.55
C LEU A 173 -10.86 -4.07 8.24
N ILE A 174 -11.37 -3.07 8.98
CA ILE A 174 -11.18 -1.67 8.62
C ILE A 174 -9.72 -1.25 8.78
N ALA A 175 -9.11 -1.51 9.95
CA ALA A 175 -7.70 -1.20 10.21
C ALA A 175 -6.77 -1.87 9.18
N PRO A 176 -6.81 -3.21 8.98
CA PRO A 176 -5.99 -3.87 7.96
C PRO A 176 -6.15 -3.25 6.56
N LEU A 177 -7.37 -2.91 6.16
CA LEU A 177 -7.60 -2.30 4.86
C LEU A 177 -6.93 -0.94 4.74
N VAL A 178 -7.15 -0.05 5.72
CA VAL A 178 -6.57 1.30 5.73
C VAL A 178 -5.04 1.23 5.79
N GLU A 179 -4.51 0.38 6.67
CA GLU A 179 -3.08 0.22 6.90
C GLU A 179 -2.37 -0.36 5.68
N GLU A 180 -2.92 -1.40 5.04
CA GLU A 180 -2.29 -1.99 3.86
C GLU A 180 -2.30 -1.02 2.67
N PHE A 181 -3.39 -0.28 2.46
CA PHE A 181 -3.41 0.76 1.45
C PHE A 181 -2.43 1.90 1.77
N PHE A 182 -2.28 2.28 3.03
CA PHE A 182 -1.31 3.31 3.40
C PHE A 182 0.14 2.81 3.24
N PHE A 183 0.52 1.74 3.94
CA PHE A 183 1.90 1.28 4.01
C PHE A 183 2.35 0.54 2.75
N ARG A 184 1.54 -0.38 2.21
CA ARG A 184 1.97 -1.29 1.12
C ARG A 184 1.65 -0.73 -0.25
N THR A 185 0.66 0.16 -0.33
CA THR A 185 0.44 0.94 -1.55
C THR A 185 1.19 2.26 -1.49
N VAL A 186 0.86 3.21 -0.60
CA VAL A 186 1.45 4.57 -0.66
C VAL A 186 2.94 4.58 -0.34
N VAL A 187 3.32 4.18 0.87
CA VAL A 187 4.72 4.31 1.34
C VAL A 187 5.66 3.42 0.51
N LEU A 188 5.35 2.13 0.40
CA LEU A 188 6.19 1.17 -0.30
C LEU A 188 6.41 1.55 -1.76
N ILE A 189 5.36 1.88 -2.51
CA ILE A 189 5.49 2.22 -3.93
C ILE A 189 6.24 3.54 -4.09
N ALA A 190 5.94 4.58 -3.29
CA ALA A 190 6.64 5.86 -3.38
C ALA A 190 8.15 5.69 -3.13
N VAL A 191 8.54 5.00 -2.05
CA VAL A 191 9.94 4.76 -1.70
C VAL A 191 10.64 3.91 -2.77
N TYR A 192 10.03 2.81 -3.20
CA TYR A 192 10.58 1.97 -4.27
C TYR A 192 10.85 2.78 -5.54
N GLN A 193 9.92 3.66 -5.90
CA GLN A 193 9.99 4.41 -7.16
C GLN A 193 11.00 5.55 -7.13
N LEU A 194 11.18 6.19 -5.98
CA LEU A 194 12.23 7.19 -5.77
C LEU A 194 13.62 6.57 -5.88
N LEU A 195 13.80 5.37 -5.31
CA LEU A 195 15.11 4.75 -5.16
C LEU A 195 15.52 3.85 -6.34
N ARG A 196 14.58 3.20 -7.02
CA ARG A 196 14.89 2.18 -8.05
C ARG A 196 15.81 2.64 -9.18
N ARG A 197 15.87 3.95 -9.47
CA ARG A 197 16.73 4.49 -10.53
C ARG A 197 18.14 4.76 -10.06
N SER A 198 18.33 5.11 -8.78
CA SER A 198 19.64 5.45 -8.21
C SER A 198 20.37 4.23 -7.66
N VAL A 199 19.65 3.32 -7.00
CA VAL A 199 20.27 2.17 -6.30
C VAL A 199 19.89 0.80 -6.89
N GLY A 200 19.11 0.78 -7.97
CA GLY A 200 18.62 -0.45 -8.60
C GLY A 200 17.37 -1.04 -7.93
N GLY A 201 16.75 -2.02 -8.60
CA GLY A 201 15.44 -2.55 -8.21
C GLY A 201 15.46 -3.35 -6.91
N VAL A 202 16.49 -4.16 -6.67
CA VAL A 202 16.57 -5.01 -5.45
C VAL A 202 16.76 -4.15 -4.21
N ALA A 203 17.78 -3.28 -4.21
CA ALA A 203 18.04 -2.39 -3.07
C ALA A 203 16.83 -1.48 -2.79
N ALA A 204 16.22 -0.91 -3.83
CA ALA A 204 14.99 -0.11 -3.65
C ALA A 204 13.82 -0.92 -3.09
N GLY A 205 13.68 -2.19 -3.49
CA GLY A 205 12.66 -3.11 -2.96
C GLY A 205 12.87 -3.40 -1.48
N VAL A 206 14.11 -3.73 -1.09
CA VAL A 206 14.48 -3.97 0.32
C VAL A 206 14.24 -2.72 1.15
N THR A 207 14.74 -1.56 0.71
CA THR A 207 14.54 -0.29 1.44
C THR A 207 13.05 0.06 1.57
N ALA A 208 12.27 -0.09 0.50
CA ALA A 208 10.83 0.16 0.55
C ALA A 208 10.10 -0.79 1.49
N ALA A 209 10.48 -2.08 1.52
CA ALA A 209 9.91 -3.05 2.45
C ALA A 209 10.25 -2.70 3.91
N LEU A 210 11.51 -2.35 4.19
CA LEU A 210 11.96 -1.95 5.52
C LEU A 210 11.29 -0.66 6.01
N VAL A 211 11.19 0.37 5.16
CA VAL A 211 10.52 1.63 5.51
C VAL A 211 9.01 1.42 5.73
N SER A 212 8.37 0.59 4.90
CA SER A 212 6.95 0.25 5.03
C SER A 212 6.67 -0.56 6.30
N ALA A 213 7.43 -1.62 6.57
CA ALA A 213 7.29 -2.45 7.76
C ALA A 213 7.71 -1.73 9.05
N GLY A 214 8.83 -1.00 9.03
CA GLY A 214 9.27 -0.19 10.16
C GLY A 214 8.29 0.93 10.48
N GLY A 215 7.79 1.65 9.47
CA GLY A 215 6.75 2.67 9.66
C GLY A 215 5.45 2.10 10.25
N PHE A 216 5.09 0.88 9.89
CA PHE A 216 3.94 0.17 10.45
C PHE A 216 4.13 -0.15 11.95
N VAL A 217 5.31 -0.64 12.34
CA VAL A 217 5.67 -0.87 13.75
C VAL A 217 5.69 0.45 14.53
N LEU A 218 6.30 1.49 13.97
CA LEU A 218 6.39 2.81 14.61
C LEU A 218 5.00 3.42 14.83
N LEU A 219 4.07 3.24 13.88
CA LEU A 219 2.69 3.71 14.06
C LEU A 219 2.02 2.99 15.25
N HIS A 220 2.20 1.68 15.38
CA HIS A 220 1.66 0.93 16.51
C HIS A 220 2.26 1.37 17.85
N ALA A 221 3.55 1.72 17.87
CA ALA A 221 4.21 2.27 19.06
C ALA A 221 3.63 3.62 19.52
N THR A 222 2.86 4.32 18.67
CA THR A 222 2.16 5.55 19.08
C THR A 222 0.91 5.27 19.91
N ALA A 223 0.32 4.07 19.80
CA ALA A 223 -0.85 3.66 20.57
C ALA A 223 -0.49 3.11 21.96
N GLY A 224 0.80 2.81 22.21
CA GLY A 224 1.28 2.30 23.48
C GLY A 224 2.67 1.68 23.38
N ALA A 225 3.24 1.31 24.53
CA ALA A 225 4.51 0.62 24.57
C ALA A 225 4.39 -0.78 23.94
N LEU A 226 5.30 -1.10 23.01
CA LEU A 226 5.39 -2.43 22.41
C LEU A 226 6.44 -3.25 23.15
N THR A 227 6.13 -4.51 23.44
CA THR A 227 7.17 -5.46 23.82
C THR A 227 8.04 -5.80 22.61
N LEU A 228 9.22 -6.39 22.85
CA LEU A 228 10.07 -6.88 21.77
C LEU A 228 9.33 -7.92 20.90
N VAL A 229 8.56 -8.80 21.52
CA VAL A 229 7.78 -9.83 20.83
C VAL A 229 6.71 -9.18 19.93
N ASP A 230 5.95 -8.21 20.46
CA ASP A 230 4.95 -7.48 19.66
C ASP A 230 5.59 -6.77 18.47
N GLY A 231 6.73 -6.10 18.69
CA GLY A 231 7.49 -5.44 17.64
C GLY A 231 7.95 -6.40 16.54
N ILE A 232 8.47 -7.57 16.92
CA ILE A 232 8.89 -8.62 15.96
C ILE A 232 7.68 -9.13 15.16
N GLN A 233 6.54 -9.36 15.80
CA GLN A 233 5.34 -9.87 15.13
C GLN A 233 4.72 -8.84 14.19
N LEU A 234 4.61 -7.58 14.62
CA LEU A 234 4.17 -6.47 13.76
C LEU A 234 5.11 -6.31 12.56
N PHE A 235 6.42 -6.42 12.78
CA PHE A 235 7.40 -6.38 11.69
C PHE A 235 7.25 -7.58 10.74
N ALA A 236 7.00 -8.78 11.26
CA ALA A 236 6.81 -9.99 10.46
C ALA A 236 5.55 -9.91 9.58
N VAL A 237 4.41 -9.46 10.12
CA VAL A 237 3.19 -9.21 9.35
C VAL A 237 3.46 -8.14 8.30
N GLY A 238 4.00 -7.00 8.71
CA GLY A 238 4.26 -5.88 7.81
C GLY A 238 5.27 -6.19 6.70
N GLY A 239 6.33 -6.93 7.03
CA GLY A 239 7.35 -7.38 6.11
C GLY A 239 6.80 -8.40 5.11
N THR A 240 6.02 -9.38 5.58
CA THR A 240 5.35 -10.37 4.72
C THR A 240 4.42 -9.70 3.73
N CYS A 241 3.56 -8.78 4.20
CA CYS A 241 2.69 -7.97 3.35
C CYS A 241 3.48 -7.17 2.30
N ALA A 242 4.58 -6.52 2.69
CA ALA A 242 5.44 -5.78 1.78
C ALA A 242 6.06 -6.69 0.70
N VAL A 243 6.58 -7.86 1.08
CA VAL A 243 7.14 -8.85 0.16
C VAL A 243 6.08 -9.35 -0.81
N VAL A 244 4.87 -9.69 -0.34
CA VAL A 244 3.76 -10.11 -1.21
C VAL A 244 3.45 -9.04 -2.26
N VAL A 245 3.37 -7.77 -1.88
CA VAL A 245 3.12 -6.68 -2.85
C VAL A 245 4.27 -6.51 -3.83
N LEU A 246 5.52 -6.57 -3.37
CA LEU A 246 6.70 -6.46 -4.25
C LEU A 246 6.83 -7.63 -5.22
N LEU A 247 6.46 -8.84 -4.82
CA LEU A 247 6.54 -10.05 -5.64
C LEU A 247 5.35 -10.20 -6.61
N THR A 248 4.17 -9.78 -6.20
CA THR A 248 2.95 -9.97 -7.00
C THR A 248 2.52 -8.73 -7.78
N GLY A 249 3.00 -7.55 -7.39
CA GLY A 249 2.56 -6.26 -7.90
C GLY A 249 1.11 -5.90 -7.53
N ARG A 250 0.49 -6.60 -6.57
CA ARG A 250 -0.95 -6.50 -6.25
C ARG A 250 -1.17 -6.36 -4.75
N ILE A 251 -2.16 -5.57 -4.35
CA ILE A 251 -2.41 -5.26 -2.93
C ILE A 251 -3.20 -6.34 -2.19
N TRP A 252 -4.05 -7.08 -2.91
CA TRP A 252 -5.05 -7.96 -2.28
C TRP A 252 -4.45 -9.12 -1.50
N GLY A 253 -3.31 -9.67 -1.92
CA GLY A 253 -2.63 -10.71 -1.14
C GLY A 253 -2.19 -10.21 0.25
N ALA A 254 -1.72 -8.97 0.33
CA ALA A 254 -1.32 -8.35 1.60
C ALA A 254 -2.54 -8.01 2.47
N VAL A 255 -3.60 -7.41 1.89
CA VAL A 255 -4.87 -7.14 2.59
C VAL A 255 -5.45 -8.42 3.17
N LEU A 256 -5.53 -9.50 2.38
CA LEU A 256 -6.08 -10.77 2.86
C LEU A 256 -5.17 -11.44 3.90
N THR A 257 -3.85 -11.31 3.79
CA THR A 257 -2.89 -11.79 4.81
C THR A 257 -3.17 -11.11 6.15
N HIS A 258 -3.26 -9.78 6.15
CA HIS A 258 -3.46 -8.99 7.36
C HIS A 258 -4.85 -9.21 7.95
N VAL A 259 -5.91 -9.22 7.13
CA VAL A 259 -7.27 -9.54 7.56
C VAL A 259 -7.34 -10.94 8.16
N THR A 260 -6.78 -11.96 7.51
CA THR A 260 -6.78 -13.34 8.04
C THR A 260 -6.02 -13.41 9.36
N TYR A 261 -4.86 -12.76 9.44
CA TYR A 261 -4.09 -12.67 10.67
C TYR A 261 -4.93 -12.06 11.81
N ASN A 262 -5.60 -10.92 11.61
CA ASN A 262 -6.41 -10.30 12.67
C ASN A 262 -7.70 -11.07 12.97
N VAL A 263 -8.43 -11.53 11.95
CA VAL A 263 -9.67 -12.29 12.16
C VAL A 263 -9.40 -13.60 12.89
N SER A 264 -8.28 -14.28 12.60
CA SER A 264 -7.91 -15.48 13.36
C SER A 264 -7.70 -15.20 14.85
N TYR A 265 -7.15 -14.03 15.23
CA TYR A 265 -7.11 -13.60 16.64
C TYR A 265 -8.50 -13.43 17.22
N LEU A 266 -9.37 -12.71 16.50
CA LEU A 266 -10.72 -12.42 16.97
C LEU A 266 -11.53 -13.71 17.17
N VAL A 267 -11.31 -14.72 16.33
CA VAL A 267 -11.88 -16.06 16.55
C VAL A 267 -11.38 -16.68 17.85
N LEU A 268 -10.07 -16.59 18.15
CA LEU A 268 -9.54 -17.06 19.43
C LEU A 268 -10.14 -16.28 20.61
N VAL A 269 -10.35 -14.97 20.47
CA VAL A 269 -11.01 -14.13 21.48
C VAL A 269 -12.44 -14.63 21.75
N VAL A 270 -13.20 -14.90 20.71
CA VAL A 270 -14.57 -15.44 20.83
C VAL A 270 -14.55 -16.81 21.51
N VAL A 271 -13.64 -17.70 21.11
CA VAL A 271 -13.48 -19.02 21.72
C VAL A 271 -13.11 -18.94 23.19
N GLY A 272 -12.14 -18.10 23.57
CA GLY A 272 -11.75 -17.92 24.97
C GLY A 272 -12.87 -17.30 25.82
N THR A 273 -13.64 -16.36 25.24
CA THR A 273 -14.79 -15.75 25.92
C THR A 273 -15.85 -16.79 26.25
N TRP A 274 -16.24 -17.63 25.28
CA TRP A 274 -17.23 -18.69 25.53
C TRP A 274 -16.70 -19.87 26.35
N GLY A 275 -15.42 -20.20 26.20
CA GLY A 275 -14.76 -21.23 27.01
C GLY A 275 -14.72 -20.89 28.50
N ALA A 276 -14.61 -19.61 28.85
CA ALA A 276 -14.70 -19.13 30.22
C ALA A 276 -16.10 -19.31 30.87
N VAL A 277 -17.14 -19.61 30.08
CA VAL A 277 -18.52 -19.85 30.54
C VAL A 277 -18.79 -21.32 30.88
N ALA A 278 -17.88 -22.24 30.54
CA ALA A 278 -18.07 -23.65 30.85
C ALA A 278 -18.13 -23.84 32.38
N PRO A 279 -19.21 -24.43 32.94
CA PRO A 279 -19.35 -24.59 34.38
C PRO A 279 -18.20 -25.44 34.91
N ALA A 280 -17.58 -24.99 36.00
CA ALA A 280 -16.67 -25.82 36.77
C ALA A 280 -17.36 -27.16 37.01
N ALA A 281 -16.73 -28.25 36.56
CA ALA A 281 -17.24 -29.59 36.81
C ALA A 281 -17.50 -29.71 38.33
N PRO A 282 -18.68 -30.19 38.76
CA PRO A 282 -18.95 -30.37 40.18
C PRO A 282 -17.84 -31.27 40.74
N SER A 283 -17.11 -30.76 41.73
CA SER A 283 -16.17 -31.58 42.48
C SER A 283 -16.97 -32.74 43.07
N LEU A 284 -16.70 -33.95 42.58
CA LEU A 284 -17.19 -35.16 43.20
C LEU A 284 -16.48 -35.28 44.55
N GLY A 285 -17.14 -34.77 45.60
CA GLY A 285 -16.82 -35.04 46.99
C GLY A 285 -17.37 -36.39 47.43
#